data_AF-A0AAW5RGR1-F1
#
_entry.id   AF-A0AAW5RGR1-F1
#
_cell.length_a   1.000
_cell.length_b   1.000
_cell.length_c   1.000
_cell.angle_alpha   90.00
_cell.angle_beta   90.00
_cell.angle_gamma   90.00
#
_symmetry.space_group_name_H-M   'P 1'
#
loop_
_entity.id
_entity.type
_entity.pdbx_description
1 polymer ?
#
loop_
_entity_poly.entity_id
_entity_poly.type
_entity_poly.pdbx_seq_one_letter_code
_entity_poly.pdbx_strand_id
1 'polypeptide(L)'
;MVHPPSSHFHAGILLLAGLSLCNQAAHANDETLIQQRANAVVSLMSFTVVPDITASNLDIGSGTNEQSALTITQLGGGATMSEGFPIYLEGTLGYSRYDPQFVFTDGNETRTIPVKWNSLSATGGIGWDFSLHRDRFGGNLVLRPIANFTLGTVASDLRIGAALIENRTGKNLDFLDGGTLNVYGLGGSLMLDYELFSKSQDIDAELRYSYQQLQSFSGTADSVTGKANAENLGLYLRRRAPLFTWTLLDRPLRYVLEGARTEYLGEQRGLIGFNSLNSLGLGIELDSSKYDILITRTRLVARYMFSHNTSGYSLGLAMSF
;
A
#
# COMPACT_ATOMS: atom_id res chain seq x y z
N MET A 1 78.18 38.31 -13.95
CA MET A 1 77.00 39.19 -13.79
C MET A 1 75.85 38.32 -13.31
N VAL A 2 75.36 38.58 -12.09
CA VAL A 2 74.04 38.22 -11.51
C VAL A 2 73.60 36.73 -11.48
N HIS A 3 73.66 36.15 -10.26
CA HIS A 3 72.65 35.38 -9.47
C HIS A 3 71.59 34.40 -10.10
N PRO A 4 71.05 33.43 -9.30
CA PRO A 4 70.70 32.02 -9.62
C PRO A 4 69.15 31.79 -9.53
N PRO A 5 68.53 30.69 -9.00
CA PRO A 5 68.85 29.25 -8.82
C PRO A 5 67.77 28.32 -9.47
N SER A 6 67.86 26.99 -9.52
CA SER A 6 67.35 26.07 -8.47
C SER A 6 67.22 24.65 -9.06
N SER A 7 67.86 23.66 -8.44
CA SER A 7 67.23 22.55 -7.69
C SER A 7 66.69 21.38 -8.53
N HIS A 8 67.51 20.32 -8.68
CA HIS A 8 67.03 18.96 -8.90
C HIS A 8 67.58 18.06 -7.80
N PHE A 9 66.77 17.84 -6.77
CA PHE A 9 66.89 16.73 -5.83
C PHE A 9 65.52 16.05 -5.83
N HIS A 10 65.50 14.72 -5.64
CA HIS A 10 64.32 13.83 -5.57
C HIS A 10 63.88 13.15 -6.88
N ALA A 11 64.80 12.44 -7.54
CA ALA A 11 64.43 11.26 -8.32
C ALA A 11 64.36 10.06 -7.37
N GLY A 12 63.21 9.86 -6.71
CA GLY A 12 63.08 8.79 -5.74
C GLY A 12 61.78 8.80 -4.93
N ILE A 13 60.63 8.94 -5.60
CA ILE A 13 59.30 8.50 -5.14
C ILE A 13 58.45 8.42 -6.42
N LEU A 14 58.46 7.28 -7.11
CA LEU A 14 57.50 7.03 -8.21
C LEU A 14 57.26 5.53 -8.46
N LEU A 15 57.60 4.67 -7.49
CA LEU A 15 57.39 3.21 -7.59
C LEU A 15 56.52 2.60 -6.47
N LEU A 16 55.81 3.42 -5.69
CA LEU A 16 54.92 2.96 -4.60
C LEU A 16 53.48 3.49 -4.67
N ALA A 17 53.08 4.08 -5.80
CA ALA A 17 51.69 4.53 -6.03
C ALA A 17 50.91 3.63 -7.01
N GLY A 18 51.44 2.45 -7.36
CA GLY A 18 50.82 1.52 -8.31
C GLY A 18 50.09 0.32 -7.70
N LEU A 19 50.08 0.16 -6.37
CA LEU A 19 49.52 -1.02 -5.69
C LEU A 19 48.27 -0.73 -4.83
N SER A 20 47.76 0.50 -4.81
CA SER A 20 46.55 0.86 -4.05
C SER A 20 45.27 0.99 -4.90
N LEU A 21 45.30 0.54 -6.16
CA LEU A 21 44.15 0.61 -7.09
C LEU A 21 43.49 -0.73 -7.42
N CYS A 22 43.78 -1.81 -6.66
CA CYS A 22 43.17 -3.13 -6.88
C CYS A 22 42.30 -3.66 -5.72
N ASN A 23 41.91 -2.83 -4.74
CA ASN A 23 41.08 -3.29 -3.60
C ASN A 23 39.79 -2.49 -3.37
N GLN A 24 39.22 -1.85 -4.39
CA GLN A 24 37.90 -1.20 -4.29
C GLN A 24 36.82 -1.77 -5.23
N ALA A 25 36.99 -3.02 -5.68
CA ALA A 25 35.97 -3.75 -6.43
C ALA A 25 35.61 -5.08 -5.74
N ALA A 26 35.16 -5.00 -4.48
CA ALA A 26 34.57 -6.15 -3.77
C ALA A 26 33.64 -5.74 -2.62
N HIS A 27 32.93 -4.60 -2.75
CA HIS A 27 31.76 -4.30 -1.92
C HIS A 27 30.56 -4.11 -2.84
N ALA A 28 30.12 -5.20 -3.47
CA ALA A 28 28.92 -5.23 -4.29
C ALA A 28 28.14 -6.51 -3.98
N ASN A 29 26.99 -6.34 -3.31
CA ASN A 29 25.85 -7.24 -3.26
C ASN A 29 26.07 -8.70 -2.81
N ASP A 30 26.32 -8.89 -1.51
CA ASP A 30 26.12 -10.19 -0.83
C ASP A 30 24.67 -10.35 -0.31
N GLU A 31 23.65 -9.88 -1.05
CA GLU A 31 22.28 -10.31 -0.77
C GLU A 31 22.07 -11.67 -1.41
N THR A 32 21.94 -12.73 -0.60
CA THR A 32 21.57 -14.05 -1.09
C THR A 32 20.27 -13.94 -1.91
N LEU A 33 20.14 -14.72 -2.99
CA LEU A 33 18.93 -14.78 -3.82
C LEU A 33 17.64 -14.98 -2.99
N ILE A 34 17.77 -15.65 -1.84
CA ILE A 34 16.69 -15.89 -0.88
C ILE A 34 16.29 -14.58 -0.16
N GLN A 35 17.26 -13.77 0.26
CA GLN A 35 17.05 -12.46 0.88
C GLN A 35 16.36 -11.48 -0.10
N GLN A 36 16.79 -11.47 -1.36
CA GLN A 36 16.15 -10.65 -2.40
C GLN A 36 14.68 -11.04 -2.62
N ARG A 37 14.38 -12.34 -2.63
CA ARG A 37 13.01 -12.85 -2.74
C ARG A 37 12.17 -12.48 -1.53
N ALA A 38 12.72 -12.60 -0.32
CA ALA A 38 12.02 -12.19 0.90
C ALA A 38 11.70 -10.71 0.90
N ASN A 39 12.65 -9.85 0.52
CA ASN A 39 12.41 -8.41 0.36
C ASN A 39 11.32 -8.14 -0.69
N ALA A 40 11.37 -8.79 -1.86
CA ALA A 40 10.35 -8.63 -2.90
C ALA A 40 8.93 -9.00 -2.40
N VAL A 41 8.80 -10.09 -1.65
CA VAL A 41 7.52 -10.55 -1.07
C VAL A 41 6.98 -9.56 -0.04
N VAL A 42 7.84 -9.04 0.86
CA VAL A 42 7.43 -8.00 1.84
C VAL A 42 7.07 -6.69 1.13
N SER A 43 7.81 -6.32 0.08
CA SER A 43 7.53 -5.13 -0.72
C SER A 43 6.19 -5.22 -1.46
N LEU A 44 5.75 -6.41 -1.88
CA LEU A 44 4.39 -6.57 -2.45
C LEU A 44 3.29 -6.37 -1.40
N MET A 45 3.49 -6.82 -0.16
CA MET A 45 2.53 -6.58 0.92
C MET A 45 2.40 -5.10 1.26
N SER A 46 3.44 -4.28 1.01
CA SER A 46 3.41 -2.84 1.31
C SER A 46 2.26 -2.07 0.65
N PHE A 47 1.69 -2.60 -0.46
CA PHE A 47 0.53 -2.01 -1.15
C PHE A 47 -0.81 -2.22 -0.42
N THR A 48 -0.90 -3.16 0.54
CA THR A 48 -2.12 -3.42 1.34
C THR A 48 -2.03 -2.90 2.76
N VAL A 49 -0.89 -2.34 3.14
CA VAL A 49 -0.58 -1.95 4.53
C VAL A 49 -0.84 -0.47 4.80
N VAL A 50 -0.88 0.35 3.76
CA VAL A 50 -1.29 1.76 3.93
C VAL A 50 -2.81 1.84 3.84
N PRO A 51 -3.49 2.32 4.89
CA PRO A 51 -4.92 2.55 4.85
C PRO A 51 -5.29 3.56 3.77
N ASP A 52 -5.78 3.08 2.63
CA ASP A 52 -6.58 3.91 1.72
C ASP A 52 -8.04 3.81 2.17
N ILE A 53 -8.68 4.96 2.40
CA ILE A 53 -10.03 5.12 2.99
C ILE A 53 -11.13 4.60 2.05
N THR A 54 -10.74 4.14 0.85
CA THR A 54 -11.58 3.47 -0.13
C THR A 54 -11.62 1.94 0.05
N ALA A 55 -12.11 1.45 1.20
CA ALA A 55 -12.32 0.01 1.44
C ALA A 55 -13.09 -0.66 0.28
N SER A 56 -12.43 -1.44 -0.58
CA SER A 56 -13.03 -2.10 -1.76
C SER A 56 -12.14 -3.17 -2.38
N ASN A 57 -12.76 -4.09 -3.12
CA ASN A 57 -12.07 -5.05 -4.00
C ASN A 57 -11.46 -4.31 -5.20
N LEU A 58 -10.22 -4.60 -5.55
CA LEU A 58 -9.43 -3.96 -6.60
C LEU A 58 -8.83 -5.05 -7.48
N ASP A 59 -9.11 -5.01 -8.77
CA ASP A 59 -8.45 -5.86 -9.77
C ASP A 59 -7.65 -4.97 -10.73
N ILE A 60 -6.33 -5.14 -10.77
CA ILE A 60 -5.41 -4.41 -11.65
C ILE A 60 -4.81 -5.38 -12.68
N GLY A 61 -4.87 -5.01 -13.96
CA GLY A 61 -4.21 -5.70 -15.06
C GLY A 61 -3.28 -4.78 -15.88
N SER A 62 -2.16 -5.32 -16.35
CA SER A 62 -1.22 -4.69 -17.29
C SER A 62 -1.72 -4.78 -18.73
N GLY A 63 -1.61 -3.68 -19.50
CA GLY A 63 -2.09 -3.58 -20.89
C GLY A 63 -1.18 -4.17 -21.98
N THR A 64 -0.13 -4.90 -21.60
CA THR A 64 0.76 -5.65 -22.51
C THR A 64 0.50 -7.15 -22.34
N ASN A 65 0.81 -7.98 -23.34
CA ASN A 65 0.56 -9.45 -23.39
C ASN A 65 1.15 -10.28 -22.21
N GLU A 66 1.68 -9.64 -21.17
CA GLU A 66 2.08 -10.21 -19.90
C GLU A 66 1.05 -9.77 -18.85
N GLN A 67 0.12 -10.65 -18.50
CA GLN A 67 -0.89 -10.40 -17.46
C GLN A 67 -0.25 -10.57 -16.07
N SER A 68 0.06 -9.46 -15.40
CA SER A 68 0.24 -9.45 -13.95
C SER A 68 -1.09 -9.06 -13.32
N ALA A 69 -1.79 -10.02 -12.73
CA ALA A 69 -3.05 -9.77 -12.02
C ALA A 69 -2.76 -9.50 -10.54
N LEU A 70 -3.06 -8.28 -10.09
CA LEU A 70 -3.08 -7.93 -8.67
C LEU A 70 -4.54 -7.75 -8.24
N THR A 71 -5.00 -8.62 -7.34
CA THR A 71 -6.30 -8.48 -6.69
C THR A 71 -6.09 -8.06 -5.24
N ILE A 72 -6.73 -6.99 -4.78
CA ILE A 72 -6.72 -6.53 -3.39
C ILE A 72 -8.16 -6.47 -2.87
N THR A 73 -8.41 -7.00 -1.69
CA THR A 73 -9.67 -6.84 -0.95
C THR A 73 -9.36 -6.13 0.35
N GLN A 74 -9.99 -4.99 0.61
CA GLN A 74 -9.77 -4.26 1.85
C GLN A 74 -11.08 -3.92 2.56
N LEU A 75 -11.08 -4.09 3.87
CA LEU A 75 -12.13 -3.65 4.79
C LEU A 75 -11.49 -2.68 5.78
N GLY A 76 -12.10 -1.52 6.00
CA GLY A 76 -11.48 -0.52 6.85
C GLY A 76 -12.46 0.54 7.33
N GLY A 77 -12.08 1.20 8.40
CA GLY A 77 -12.82 2.33 8.96
C GLY A 77 -11.98 3.10 9.97
N GLY A 78 -12.43 4.31 10.27
CA GLY A 78 -11.86 5.15 11.31
C GLY A 78 -12.91 6.07 11.91
N ALA A 79 -12.71 6.47 13.16
CA ALA A 79 -13.60 7.35 13.88
C ALA A 79 -12.86 8.14 14.95
N THR A 80 -13.27 9.39 15.15
CA THR A 80 -12.85 10.23 16.28
C THR A 80 -13.82 10.01 17.44
N MET A 81 -13.29 9.76 18.64
CA MET A 81 -14.07 9.44 19.83
C MET A 81 -15.08 10.54 20.20
N SER A 82 -14.63 11.79 20.28
CA SER A 82 -15.50 12.97 20.47
C SER A 82 -14.72 14.27 20.25
N GLU A 83 -15.41 15.41 20.19
CA GLU A 83 -14.77 16.73 20.16
C GLU A 83 -13.99 17.06 21.45
N GLY A 84 -14.48 16.61 22.61
CA GLY A 84 -13.82 16.83 23.90
C GLY A 84 -12.66 15.87 24.19
N PHE A 85 -12.59 14.76 23.46
CA PHE A 85 -11.53 13.77 23.52
C PHE A 85 -11.14 13.39 22.08
N PRO A 86 -10.34 14.23 21.41
CA PRO A 86 -10.08 14.17 19.96
C PRO A 86 -9.10 13.04 19.59
N ILE A 87 -9.27 11.86 20.17
CA ILE A 87 -8.53 10.66 19.79
C ILE A 87 -9.23 10.03 18.60
N TYR A 88 -8.49 9.91 17.51
CA TYR A 88 -8.89 9.19 16.31
C TYR A 88 -8.34 7.77 16.36
N LEU A 89 -9.17 6.79 16.01
CA LEU A 89 -8.76 5.41 15.82
C LEU A 89 -9.08 4.98 14.40
N GLU A 90 -8.16 4.25 13.77
CA GLU A 90 -8.39 3.60 12.49
C GLU A 90 -7.96 2.14 12.50
N GLY A 91 -8.62 1.35 11.67
CA GLY A 91 -8.32 -0.07 11.49
C GLY A 91 -8.64 -0.51 10.07
N THR A 92 -7.76 -1.32 9.50
CA THR A 92 -7.95 -1.95 8.19
C THR A 92 -7.52 -3.41 8.20
N LEU A 93 -8.23 -4.23 7.42
CA LEU A 93 -7.88 -5.59 7.07
C LEU A 93 -7.73 -5.63 5.55
N GLY A 94 -6.55 -6.03 5.09
CA GLY A 94 -6.22 -6.15 3.67
C GLY A 94 -5.89 -7.59 3.31
N TYR A 95 -6.43 -8.07 2.20
CA TYR A 95 -6.00 -9.29 1.53
C TYR A 95 -5.52 -8.92 0.14
N SER A 96 -4.42 -9.49 -0.32
CA SER A 96 -4.07 -9.41 -1.74
C SER A 96 -3.54 -10.71 -2.29
N ARG A 97 -3.76 -10.87 -3.60
CA ARG A 97 -3.26 -11.96 -4.40
C ARG A 97 -2.48 -11.38 -5.58
N TYR A 98 -1.21 -11.76 -5.67
CA TYR A 98 -0.33 -11.36 -6.76
C TYR A 98 0.04 -12.61 -7.58
N ASP A 99 -0.31 -12.60 -8.86
CA ASP A 99 -0.04 -13.68 -9.81
C ASP A 99 0.94 -13.17 -10.90
N PRO A 100 2.26 -13.20 -10.64
CA PRO A 100 3.24 -12.77 -11.62
C PRO A 100 3.44 -13.86 -12.68
N GLN A 101 3.21 -13.52 -13.95
CA GLN A 101 3.66 -14.35 -15.06
C GLN A 101 5.07 -13.93 -15.49
N PHE A 102 6.09 -14.57 -14.91
CA PHE A 102 7.47 -14.41 -15.39
C PHE A 102 7.69 -15.29 -16.63
N VAL A 103 7.99 -14.66 -17.76
CA VAL A 103 8.47 -15.35 -18.98
C VAL A 103 10.00 -15.40 -18.92
N PHE A 104 10.56 -16.45 -18.33
CA PHE A 104 11.99 -16.74 -18.47
C PHE A 104 12.25 -17.40 -19.83
N THR A 105 13.14 -16.80 -20.64
CA THR A 105 13.58 -17.35 -21.92
C THR A 105 15.05 -17.72 -21.83
N ASP A 106 15.35 -19.02 -21.70
CA ASP A 106 16.73 -19.54 -21.73
C ASP A 106 17.02 -20.18 -23.10
N GLY A 107 16.79 -19.42 -24.17
CA GLY A 107 17.15 -19.76 -25.55
C GLY A 107 16.43 -20.93 -26.23
N ASN A 108 15.79 -21.88 -25.52
CA ASN A 108 15.04 -22.99 -26.14
C ASN A 108 13.84 -23.56 -25.33
N GLU A 109 13.69 -23.23 -24.04
CA GLU A 109 12.50 -23.59 -23.26
C GLU A 109 11.99 -22.40 -22.43
N THR A 110 10.69 -22.12 -22.54
CA THR A 110 9.99 -21.19 -21.66
C THR A 110 9.49 -21.97 -20.44
N ARG A 111 9.99 -21.64 -19.24
CA ARG A 111 9.45 -22.19 -17.98
C ARG A 111 8.86 -21.09 -17.13
N THR A 112 7.53 -21.09 -17.01
CA THR A 112 6.79 -20.25 -16.06
C THR A 112 6.87 -20.92 -14.68
N ILE A 113 7.40 -20.22 -13.68
CA ILE A 113 7.29 -20.64 -12.27
C ILE A 113 6.15 -19.82 -11.66
N PRO A 114 4.92 -20.36 -11.56
CA PRO A 114 3.80 -19.65 -10.96
C PRO A 114 3.93 -19.66 -9.44
N VAL A 115 4.71 -18.72 -8.89
CA VAL A 115 4.67 -18.40 -7.46
C VAL A 115 3.59 -17.35 -7.25
N LYS A 116 2.35 -17.82 -7.11
CA LYS A 116 1.24 -16.95 -6.68
C LYS A 116 1.41 -16.64 -5.21
N TRP A 117 1.38 -15.36 -4.86
CA TRP A 117 1.57 -14.89 -3.50
C TRP A 117 0.25 -14.37 -2.94
N ASN A 118 -0.08 -14.80 -1.74
CA ASN A 118 -1.24 -14.34 -0.98
C ASN A 118 -0.73 -13.61 0.24
N SER A 119 -1.19 -12.39 0.45
CA SER A 119 -0.89 -11.62 1.66
C SER A 119 -2.17 -11.33 2.43
N LEU A 120 -2.06 -11.35 3.74
CA LEU A 120 -3.09 -10.89 4.66
C LEU A 120 -2.45 -9.91 5.63
N SER A 121 -3.03 -8.73 5.78
CA SER A 121 -2.56 -7.67 6.68
C SER A 121 -3.69 -7.14 7.56
N ALA A 122 -3.33 -6.77 8.77
CA ALA A 122 -4.15 -6.05 9.72
C ALA A 122 -3.37 -4.83 10.20
N THR A 123 -3.88 -3.64 9.93
CA THR A 123 -3.24 -2.37 10.29
C THR A 123 -4.16 -1.60 11.22
N GLY A 124 -3.60 -1.09 12.31
CA GLY A 124 -4.27 -0.19 13.23
C GLY A 124 -3.55 1.16 13.32
N GLY A 125 -4.30 2.18 13.73
CA GLY A 125 -3.75 3.52 13.93
C GLY A 125 -4.40 4.23 15.11
N ILE A 126 -3.59 4.99 15.84
CA ILE A 126 -4.03 5.89 16.90
C ILE A 126 -3.56 7.30 16.54
N GLY A 127 -4.51 8.21 16.35
CA GLY A 127 -4.24 9.59 15.99
C GLY A 127 -4.87 10.59 16.94
N TRP A 128 -4.49 11.85 16.74
CA TRP A 128 -5.00 12.98 17.52
C TRP A 128 -5.47 14.10 16.59
N ASP A 129 -6.69 14.58 16.78
CA ASP A 129 -7.28 15.60 15.91
C ASP A 129 -6.97 17.01 16.42
N PHE A 130 -6.22 17.76 15.61
CA PHE A 130 -6.00 19.19 15.79
C PHE A 130 -6.91 19.97 14.85
N SER A 131 -8.00 20.54 15.37
CA SER A 131 -8.86 21.42 14.59
C SER A 131 -8.12 22.71 14.26
N LEU A 132 -7.83 22.93 12.98
CA LEU A 132 -7.08 24.08 12.48
C LEU A 132 -7.98 25.26 12.14
N HIS A 133 -9.08 25.00 11.44
CA HIS A 133 -9.95 26.05 10.94
C HIS A 133 -11.38 25.55 10.70
N ARG A 134 -12.36 26.40 11.01
CA ARG A 134 -13.77 26.22 10.67
C ARG A 134 -14.17 27.32 9.72
N ASP A 135 -14.57 26.96 8.50
CA ASP A 135 -14.97 27.95 7.51
C ASP A 135 -16.40 28.48 7.76
N ARG A 136 -16.78 29.54 7.04
CA ARG A 136 -18.11 30.16 7.13
C ARG A 136 -19.27 29.28 6.67
N PHE A 137 -18.98 28.22 5.91
CA PHE A 137 -19.97 27.27 5.40
C PHE A 137 -20.16 26.07 6.33
N GLY A 138 -19.37 25.98 7.41
CA GLY A 138 -19.38 24.85 8.33
C GLY A 138 -18.53 23.69 7.85
N GLY A 139 -17.47 23.95 7.10
CA GLY A 139 -16.38 23.00 6.84
C GLY A 139 -15.36 23.02 7.97
N ASN A 140 -14.90 21.85 8.42
CA ASN A 140 -13.87 21.71 9.44
C ASN A 140 -12.57 21.21 8.79
N LEU A 141 -11.45 21.89 9.06
CA LEU A 141 -10.12 21.46 8.65
C LEU A 141 -9.36 20.93 9.86
N VAL A 142 -8.94 19.68 9.81
CA VAL A 142 -8.28 18.96 10.90
C VAL A 142 -6.92 18.47 10.43
N LEU A 143 -5.89 18.69 11.25
CA LEU A 143 -4.60 18.01 11.11
C LEU A 143 -4.55 16.84 12.09
N ARG A 144 -4.27 15.65 11.56
CA ARG A 144 -4.33 14.38 12.28
C ARG A 144 -3.01 13.62 12.11
N PRO A 145 -2.04 13.78 13.01
CA PRO A 145 -0.95 12.83 13.15
C PRO A 145 -1.48 11.49 13.69
N ILE A 146 -0.97 10.39 13.15
CA ILE A 146 -1.41 9.02 13.46
C ILE A 146 -0.17 8.16 13.64
N ALA A 147 -0.09 7.41 14.74
CA ALA A 147 0.86 6.32 14.90
C ALA A 147 0.23 5.04 14.34
N ASN A 148 0.92 4.39 13.41
CA ASN A 148 0.42 3.20 12.71
C ASN A 148 1.23 1.95 13.09
N PHE A 149 0.53 0.84 13.23
CA PHE A 149 1.11 -0.48 13.45
C PHE A 149 0.42 -1.50 12.56
N THR A 150 1.18 -2.48 12.11
CA THR A 150 0.71 -3.51 11.18
C THR A 150 1.19 -4.88 11.59
N LEU A 151 0.35 -5.89 11.41
CA LEU A 151 0.71 -7.29 11.43
C LEU A 151 0.23 -7.93 10.13
N GLY A 152 1.06 -8.77 9.52
CA GLY A 152 0.70 -9.45 8.30
C GLY A 152 1.42 -10.77 8.11
N THR A 153 0.93 -11.55 7.17
CA THR A 153 1.53 -12.81 6.75
C THR A 153 1.47 -12.92 5.23
N VAL A 154 2.51 -13.48 4.64
CA VAL A 154 2.57 -13.74 3.20
C VAL A 154 2.87 -15.22 2.97
N ALA A 155 2.12 -15.85 2.08
CA ALA A 155 2.20 -17.28 1.78
C ALA A 155 2.06 -17.56 0.27
N SER A 156 2.74 -18.61 -0.20
CA SER A 156 2.66 -19.06 -1.59
C SER A 156 1.55 -20.11 -1.82
N ASP A 157 0.90 -20.11 -2.99
CA ASP A 157 -0.19 -21.05 -3.34
C ASP A 157 0.24 -22.52 -3.26
N LEU A 158 1.52 -22.83 -3.56
CA LEU A 158 2.06 -24.20 -3.48
C LEU A 158 1.86 -24.82 -2.09
N ARG A 159 1.87 -24.00 -1.03
CA ARG A 159 1.65 -24.45 0.35
C ARG A 159 0.19 -24.41 0.79
N ILE A 160 -0.63 -23.46 0.33
CA ILE A 160 -2.09 -23.49 0.62
C ILE A 160 -2.70 -24.80 0.08
N GLY A 161 -2.28 -25.20 -1.13
CA GLY A 161 -2.64 -26.50 -1.70
C GLY A 161 -2.05 -27.69 -0.92
N ALA A 162 -0.76 -27.64 -0.55
CA ALA A 162 -0.11 -28.72 0.20
C ALA A 162 -0.73 -28.93 1.59
N ALA A 163 -1.00 -27.87 2.36
CA ALA A 163 -1.64 -27.96 3.68
C ALA A 163 -3.03 -28.61 3.61
N LEU A 164 -3.79 -28.33 2.54
CA LEU A 164 -5.13 -28.88 2.34
C LEU A 164 -5.08 -30.37 1.91
N ILE A 165 -4.04 -30.76 1.17
CA ILE A 165 -3.77 -32.15 0.78
C ILE A 165 -3.23 -32.96 1.97
N GLU A 166 -2.30 -32.39 2.74
CA GLU A 166 -1.70 -33.02 3.91
C GLU A 166 -2.75 -33.30 5.00
N ASN A 167 -3.65 -32.35 5.27
CA ASN A 167 -4.79 -32.57 6.17
C ASN A 167 -5.74 -33.69 5.71
N ARG A 168 -5.82 -33.97 4.40
CA ARG A 168 -6.69 -35.03 3.85
C ARG A 168 -6.02 -36.36 3.62
N THR A 169 -4.70 -36.39 3.41
CA THR A 169 -3.99 -37.60 2.95
C THR A 169 -2.83 -38.02 3.84
N GLY A 170 -2.45 -37.23 4.84
CA GLY A 170 -1.41 -37.55 5.82
C GLY A 170 -0.01 -37.76 5.22
N LYS A 171 0.21 -37.30 3.98
CA LYS A 171 1.51 -37.38 3.30
C LYS A 171 2.26 -36.07 3.46
N ASN A 172 3.40 -36.14 4.14
CA ASN A 172 4.28 -35.01 4.35
C ASN A 172 5.00 -34.66 3.04
N LEU A 173 4.90 -33.39 2.60
CA LEU A 173 5.41 -32.91 1.30
C LEU A 173 6.46 -31.80 1.53
N ASP A 174 7.54 -32.12 2.24
CA ASP A 174 8.65 -31.22 2.64
C ASP A 174 9.36 -30.48 1.47
N PHE A 175 9.14 -30.90 0.21
CA PHE A 175 9.71 -30.26 -0.99
C PHE A 175 8.93 -29.00 -1.45
N LEU A 176 7.69 -28.80 -0.99
CA LEU A 176 6.80 -27.72 -1.42
C LEU A 176 6.74 -26.54 -0.44
N ASP A 177 7.69 -26.45 0.50
CA ASP A 177 7.62 -25.57 1.67
C ASP A 177 7.98 -24.10 1.35
N GLY A 178 7.33 -23.56 0.31
CA GLY A 178 7.36 -22.17 -0.12
C GLY A 178 6.90 -21.26 1.01
N GLY A 179 7.89 -20.80 1.77
CA GLY A 179 7.75 -20.38 3.15
C GLY A 179 6.73 -19.29 3.41
N THR A 180 6.11 -19.38 4.59
CA THR A 180 5.32 -18.29 5.15
C THR A 180 6.26 -17.26 5.76
N LEU A 181 5.99 -15.98 5.52
CA LEU A 181 6.73 -14.89 6.15
C LEU A 181 5.76 -14.03 6.95
N ASN A 182 5.92 -14.04 8.27
CA ASN A 182 5.16 -13.15 9.14
C ASN A 182 5.90 -11.82 9.27
N VAL A 183 5.16 -10.74 9.10
CA VAL A 183 5.67 -9.38 9.03
C VAL A 183 4.97 -8.53 10.07
N TYR A 184 5.72 -7.69 10.78
CA TYR A 184 5.16 -6.59 11.54
C TYR A 184 5.60 -5.28 10.89
N GLY A 185 4.80 -4.24 11.08
CA GLY A 185 5.07 -2.90 10.59
C GLY A 185 4.87 -1.86 11.68
N LEU A 186 5.74 -0.86 11.72
CA LEU A 186 5.60 0.31 12.58
C LEU A 186 5.85 1.57 11.76
N GLY A 187 5.08 2.60 12.04
CA GLY A 187 5.24 3.87 11.36
C GLY A 187 4.25 4.92 11.81
N GLY A 188 4.01 5.87 10.94
CA GLY A 188 3.03 6.92 11.19
C GLY A 188 2.55 7.56 9.91
N SER A 189 1.48 8.32 10.06
CA SER A 189 0.94 9.14 8.99
C SER A 189 0.57 10.52 9.52
N LEU A 190 0.51 11.47 8.60
CA LEU A 190 0.01 12.80 8.84
C LEU A 190 -1.09 13.05 7.82
N MET A 191 -2.29 13.30 8.31
CA MET A 191 -3.46 13.54 7.48
C MET A 191 -3.97 14.96 7.70
N LEU A 192 -4.26 15.64 6.60
CA LEU A 192 -5.01 16.89 6.59
C LEU A 192 -6.39 16.56 6.03
N ASP A 193 -7.40 16.69 6.86
CA ASP A 193 -8.76 16.24 6.62
C ASP A 193 -9.70 17.46 6.60
N TYR A 194 -10.43 17.64 5.52
CA TYR A 194 -11.44 18.69 5.39
C TYR A 194 -12.81 18.06 5.18
N GLU A 195 -13.70 18.28 6.14
CA GLU A 195 -15.07 17.77 6.09
C GLU A 195 -16.09 18.92 6.14
N LEU A 196 -16.96 18.96 5.14
CA LEU A 196 -18.13 19.83 5.10
C LEU A 196 -19.38 18.96 5.05
N PHE A 197 -20.22 19.05 6.08
CA PHE A 197 -21.55 18.46 6.11
C PHE A 197 -22.60 19.55 5.99
N SER A 198 -23.41 19.50 4.93
CA SER A 198 -24.45 20.52 4.71
C SER A 198 -25.73 19.92 4.13
N LYS A 199 -26.83 20.68 4.17
CA LYS A 199 -28.11 20.23 3.63
C LYS A 199 -28.07 19.98 2.12
N SER A 200 -27.24 20.72 1.38
CA SER A 200 -27.18 20.61 -0.08
C SER A 200 -26.15 19.60 -0.55
N GLN A 201 -25.05 19.43 0.19
CA GLN A 201 -23.97 18.52 -0.18
C GLN A 201 -23.06 18.22 1.01
N ASP A 202 -22.39 17.08 0.94
CA ASP A 202 -21.22 16.80 1.75
C ASP A 202 -19.98 16.81 0.86
N ILE A 203 -18.92 17.41 1.36
CA ILE A 203 -17.60 17.43 0.72
C ILE A 203 -16.60 16.92 1.73
N ASP A 204 -15.69 16.10 1.23
CA ASP A 204 -14.64 15.46 1.99
C ASP A 204 -13.37 15.52 1.13
N ALA A 205 -12.29 16.03 1.72
CA ALA A 205 -10.99 16.15 1.08
C ALA A 205 -9.89 15.81 2.06
N GLU A 206 -9.15 14.74 1.76
CA GLU A 206 -8.12 14.20 2.63
C GLU A 206 -6.78 14.21 1.88
N LEU A 207 -5.76 14.80 2.50
CA LEU A 207 -4.37 14.69 2.07
C LEU A 207 -3.61 13.92 3.14
N ARG A 208 -3.07 12.75 2.80
CA ARG A 208 -2.41 11.85 3.74
C ARG A 208 -1.01 11.50 3.27
N TYR A 209 0.00 11.80 4.09
CA TYR A 209 1.32 11.20 3.96
C TYR A 209 1.44 10.03 4.93
N SER A 210 1.91 8.88 4.46
CA SER A 210 2.10 7.68 5.28
C SER A 210 3.49 7.11 5.10
N TYR A 211 4.11 6.70 6.21
CA TYR A 211 5.38 5.97 6.22
C TYR A 211 5.29 4.82 7.22
N GLN A 212 5.60 3.59 6.80
CA GLN A 212 5.70 2.42 7.66
C GLN A 212 6.89 1.56 7.27
N GLN A 213 7.69 1.16 8.26
CA GLN A 213 8.75 0.18 8.08
C GLN A 213 8.22 -1.21 8.39
N LEU A 214 8.39 -2.14 7.45
CA LEU A 214 7.98 -3.54 7.55
C LEU A 214 9.21 -4.42 7.81
N GLN A 215 9.07 -5.35 8.75
CA GLN A 215 10.11 -6.31 9.09
C GLN A 215 9.50 -7.68 9.37
N SER A 216 10.09 -8.72 8.79
CA SER A 216 9.72 -10.09 9.12
C SER A 216 10.31 -10.54 10.46
N PHE A 217 9.55 -11.32 11.22
CA PHE A 217 9.95 -11.79 12.56
C PHE A 217 9.84 -13.30 12.77
N SER A 218 9.25 -14.04 11.83
CA SER A 218 9.22 -15.51 11.84
C SER A 218 8.86 -16.06 10.45
N GLY A 219 9.37 -17.25 10.13
CA GLY A 219 9.09 -17.98 8.90
C GLY A 219 9.77 -19.36 8.87
N THR A 220 9.46 -20.20 7.88
CA THR A 220 10.00 -21.58 7.80
C THR A 220 11.52 -21.68 7.54
N ALA A 221 12.21 -20.55 7.39
CA ALA A 221 13.67 -20.48 7.32
C ALA A 221 14.18 -19.46 8.33
N ASP A 222 14.76 -19.94 9.44
CA ASP A 222 15.31 -19.12 10.55
C ASP A 222 16.40 -18.11 10.12
N SER A 223 16.89 -18.19 8.88
CA SER A 223 17.95 -17.35 8.33
C SER A 223 17.47 -16.23 7.40
N VAL A 224 16.16 -16.08 7.17
CA VAL A 224 15.63 -15.13 6.17
C VAL A 224 14.87 -13.99 6.84
N THR A 225 15.38 -12.77 6.70
CA THR A 225 14.77 -11.57 7.28
C THR A 225 14.37 -10.57 6.21
N GLY A 226 13.11 -10.57 5.76
CA GLY A 226 12.59 -9.59 4.81
C GLY A 226 12.36 -8.21 5.45
N LYS A 227 12.70 -7.14 4.72
CA LYS A 227 12.40 -5.75 5.08
C LYS A 227 11.85 -5.00 3.87
N ALA A 228 10.92 -4.07 4.12
CA ALA A 228 10.46 -3.13 3.10
C ALA A 228 9.95 -1.85 3.76
N ASN A 229 10.09 -0.72 3.07
CA ASN A 229 9.48 0.53 3.47
C ASN A 229 8.21 0.81 2.64
N ALA A 230 7.11 1.11 3.32
CA ALA A 230 5.86 1.57 2.72
C ALA A 230 5.77 3.09 2.88
N GLU A 231 5.85 3.85 1.79
CA GLU A 231 5.83 5.31 1.81
C GLU A 231 4.97 5.86 0.66
N ASN A 232 3.94 6.64 0.99
CA ASN A 232 3.10 7.26 -0.03
C ASN A 232 2.49 8.60 0.39
N LEU A 233 2.05 9.35 -0.62
CA LEU A 233 1.25 10.56 -0.50
C LEU A 233 -0.07 10.36 -1.24
N GLY A 234 -1.17 10.33 -0.49
CA GLY A 234 -2.52 10.18 -1.00
C GLY A 234 -3.31 11.48 -0.96
N LEU A 235 -4.04 11.78 -2.02
CA LEU A 235 -5.11 12.78 -2.06
C LEU A 235 -6.42 12.06 -2.38
N TYR A 236 -7.41 12.21 -1.51
CA TYR A 236 -8.76 11.69 -1.71
C TYR A 236 -9.76 12.84 -1.68
N LEU A 237 -10.73 12.80 -2.59
CA LEU A 237 -11.81 13.77 -2.71
C LEU A 237 -13.12 13.00 -2.85
N ARG A 238 -14.12 13.40 -2.07
CA ARG A 238 -15.48 12.87 -2.20
C ARG A 238 -16.50 13.99 -2.13
N ARG A 239 -17.50 13.90 -3.00
CA ARG A 239 -18.70 14.75 -2.96
C ARG A 239 -19.94 13.89 -2.97
N ARG A 240 -20.88 14.23 -2.08
CA ARG A 240 -22.20 13.58 -2.02
C ARG A 240 -23.30 14.63 -2.04
N ALA A 241 -24.29 14.48 -2.91
CA ALA A 241 -25.43 15.39 -2.96
C ALA A 241 -26.70 14.69 -3.45
N PRO A 242 -27.89 15.25 -3.17
CA PRO A 242 -29.16 14.68 -3.63
C PRO A 242 -29.20 14.49 -5.14
N LEU A 243 -29.67 13.32 -5.57
CA LEU A 243 -29.96 12.99 -6.95
C LEU A 243 -31.33 13.57 -7.30
N PHE A 244 -31.33 14.82 -7.76
CA PHE A 244 -32.55 15.56 -8.09
C PHE A 244 -33.54 15.61 -6.91
N THR A 245 -34.81 15.30 -7.15
CA THR A 245 -35.89 15.24 -6.14
C THR A 245 -36.25 13.81 -5.73
N TRP A 246 -35.44 12.83 -6.13
CA TRP A 246 -35.75 11.43 -5.86
C TRP A 246 -35.57 11.10 -4.39
N THR A 247 -36.54 10.39 -3.84
CA THR A 247 -36.51 9.92 -2.46
C THR A 247 -36.67 8.40 -2.44
N LEU A 248 -35.92 7.76 -1.55
CA LEU A 248 -36.05 6.34 -1.24
C LEU A 248 -35.91 6.19 0.28
N LEU A 249 -36.69 5.30 0.89
CA LEU A 249 -36.73 5.16 2.35
C LEU A 249 -37.03 6.49 3.08
N ASP A 250 -37.86 7.33 2.45
CA ASP A 250 -38.23 8.67 2.93
C ASP A 250 -37.07 9.65 3.13
N ARG A 251 -35.93 9.39 2.50
CA ARG A 251 -34.78 10.28 2.45
C ARG A 251 -34.37 10.53 1.00
N PRO A 252 -33.72 11.65 0.69
CA PRO A 252 -33.20 11.88 -0.66
C PRO A 252 -32.18 10.81 -1.03
N LEU A 253 -32.36 10.20 -2.20
CA LEU A 253 -31.31 9.38 -2.81
C LEU A 253 -30.16 10.31 -3.18
N ARG A 254 -28.90 9.96 -2.90
CA ARG A 254 -27.75 10.81 -3.20
C ARG A 254 -26.81 10.13 -4.18
N TYR A 255 -26.17 10.92 -5.04
CA TYR A 255 -25.03 10.45 -5.82
C TYR A 255 -23.74 10.65 -5.02
N VAL A 256 -22.75 9.81 -5.33
CA VAL A 256 -21.39 9.87 -4.76
C VAL A 256 -20.41 10.03 -5.91
N LEU A 257 -19.59 11.08 -5.86
CA LEU A 257 -18.43 11.24 -6.73
C LEU A 257 -17.18 11.10 -5.88
N GLU A 258 -16.23 10.31 -6.36
CA GLU A 258 -14.93 10.14 -5.72
C GLU A 258 -13.80 10.36 -6.72
N GLY A 259 -12.69 10.91 -6.25
CA GLY A 259 -11.45 11.00 -6.99
C GLY A 259 -10.30 10.79 -6.03
N ALA A 260 -9.33 9.95 -6.40
CA ALA A 260 -8.15 9.73 -5.60
C ALA A 260 -6.89 9.72 -6.45
N ARG A 261 -5.77 10.12 -5.83
CA ARG A 261 -4.43 9.95 -6.36
C ARG A 261 -3.49 9.56 -5.24
N THR A 262 -2.82 8.42 -5.40
CA THR A 262 -1.77 7.95 -4.51
C THR A 262 -0.45 7.97 -5.26
N GLU A 263 0.53 8.73 -4.78
CA GLU A 263 1.90 8.72 -5.27
C GLU A 263 2.75 7.84 -4.35
N TYR A 264 3.41 6.83 -4.91
CA TYR A 264 4.33 5.96 -4.18
C TYR A 264 5.73 6.57 -4.17
N LEU A 265 6.35 6.52 -2.99
CA LEU A 265 7.64 7.12 -2.68
C LEU A 265 8.64 6.03 -2.27
N GLY A 266 9.91 6.41 -2.12
CA GLY A 266 10.97 5.51 -1.67
C GLY A 266 11.03 4.19 -2.47
N GLU A 267 11.10 3.09 -1.74
CA GLU A 267 11.23 1.71 -2.27
C GLU A 267 9.96 1.20 -2.97
N GLN A 268 8.78 1.79 -2.73
CA GLN A 268 7.53 1.35 -3.38
C GLN A 268 7.42 1.85 -4.83
N ARG A 269 8.13 2.92 -5.15
CA ARG A 269 8.06 3.57 -6.45
C ARG A 269 8.53 2.63 -7.55
N GLY A 270 7.63 2.26 -8.46
CA GLY A 270 7.94 1.43 -9.62
C GLY A 270 8.01 -0.07 -9.34
N LEU A 271 7.77 -0.51 -8.10
CA LEU A 271 7.93 -1.93 -7.71
C LEU A 271 7.07 -2.89 -8.55
N ILE A 272 5.86 -2.45 -8.92
CA ILE A 272 4.90 -3.20 -9.74
C ILE A 272 4.62 -2.52 -11.09
N GLY A 273 5.59 -1.75 -11.59
CA GLY A 273 5.53 -1.10 -12.90
C GLY A 273 4.87 0.27 -12.92
N PHE A 274 4.45 0.80 -11.76
CA PHE A 274 3.92 2.16 -11.64
C PHE A 274 4.40 2.93 -10.41
N ASN A 275 4.35 4.25 -10.53
CA ASN A 275 4.80 5.20 -9.49
C ASN A 275 3.63 5.89 -8.77
N SER A 276 2.43 5.83 -9.36
CA SER A 276 1.23 6.42 -8.80
C SER A 276 0.01 5.60 -9.20
N LEU A 277 -1.12 5.80 -8.52
CA LEU A 277 -2.39 5.18 -8.85
C LEU A 277 -3.47 6.25 -8.73
N ASN A 278 -4.28 6.40 -9.78
CA ASN A 278 -5.39 7.35 -9.79
C ASN A 278 -6.69 6.56 -9.82
N SER A 279 -7.74 7.11 -9.21
CA SER A 279 -9.08 6.53 -9.27
C SER A 279 -10.14 7.61 -9.48
N LEU A 280 -11.19 7.24 -10.22
CA LEU A 280 -12.41 8.03 -10.36
C LEU A 280 -13.60 7.12 -10.05
N GLY A 281 -14.44 7.57 -9.13
CA GLY A 281 -15.57 6.81 -8.61
C GLY A 281 -16.90 7.48 -8.86
N LEU A 282 -17.91 6.66 -9.19
CA LEU A 282 -19.31 7.06 -9.24
C LEU A 282 -20.12 6.04 -8.43
N GLY A 283 -21.01 6.55 -7.58
CA GLY A 283 -21.83 5.72 -6.72
C GLY A 283 -23.15 6.34 -6.33
N ILE A 284 -23.87 5.58 -5.52
CA ILE A 284 -25.15 5.96 -4.91
C ILE A 284 -25.09 5.76 -3.41
N GLU A 285 -25.75 6.64 -2.67
CA GLU A 285 -25.93 6.55 -1.22
C GLU A 285 -27.42 6.48 -0.90
N LEU A 286 -27.77 5.46 -0.12
CA LEU A 286 -29.07 5.27 0.49
C LEU A 286 -29.01 5.69 1.95
N ASP A 287 -29.95 6.53 2.36
CA ASP A 287 -30.11 6.98 3.74
C ASP A 287 -31.38 6.36 4.33
N SER A 288 -31.18 5.49 5.32
CA SER A 288 -32.21 4.76 6.04
C SER A 288 -32.38 5.28 7.47
N SER A 289 -31.76 6.42 7.82
CA SER A 289 -31.76 7.01 9.17
C SER A 289 -33.13 7.37 9.74
N LYS A 290 -34.20 7.32 8.94
CA LYS A 290 -35.57 7.50 9.43
C LYS A 290 -36.04 6.28 10.24
N TYR A 291 -35.51 5.11 9.94
CA TYR A 291 -35.86 3.85 10.59
C TYR A 291 -34.86 3.56 11.70
N ASP A 292 -35.34 2.98 12.81
CA ASP A 292 -34.49 2.57 13.94
C ASP A 292 -33.74 1.27 13.57
N ILE A 293 -32.72 1.43 12.74
CA ILE A 293 -31.87 0.33 12.26
C ILE A 293 -30.40 0.69 12.46
N LEU A 294 -29.60 -0.34 12.71
CA LEU A 294 -28.18 -0.20 13.02
C LEU A 294 -27.37 0.46 11.89
N ILE A 295 -27.76 0.25 10.63
CA ILE A 295 -27.07 0.82 9.46
C ILE A 295 -27.92 1.96 8.92
N THR A 296 -27.49 3.19 9.17
CA THR A 296 -28.23 4.40 8.81
C THR A 296 -27.94 4.89 7.40
N ARG A 297 -26.77 4.55 6.84
CA ARG A 297 -26.44 4.85 5.44
C ARG A 297 -25.67 3.71 4.80
N THR A 298 -26.01 3.42 3.55
CA THR A 298 -25.31 2.43 2.72
C THR A 298 -24.91 3.07 1.40
N ARG A 299 -23.66 2.87 1.00
CA ARG A 299 -23.09 3.39 -0.25
C ARG A 299 -22.55 2.27 -1.10
N LEU A 300 -22.86 2.33 -2.39
CA LEU A 300 -22.25 1.49 -3.42
C LEU A 300 -21.53 2.39 -4.40
N VAL A 301 -20.23 2.17 -4.60
CA VAL A 301 -19.37 2.99 -5.46
C VAL A 301 -18.59 2.10 -6.41
N ALA A 302 -18.72 2.34 -7.71
CA ALA A 302 -17.85 1.74 -8.71
C ALA A 302 -16.72 2.72 -9.04
N ARG A 303 -15.49 2.23 -9.14
CA ARG A 303 -14.29 3.04 -9.44
C ARG A 303 -13.56 2.49 -10.64
N TYR A 304 -13.11 3.40 -11.49
CA TYR A 304 -12.12 3.13 -12.52
C TYR A 304 -10.75 3.60 -12.02
N MET A 305 -9.77 2.70 -12.05
CA MET A 305 -8.44 2.93 -11.53
C MET A 305 -7.42 2.86 -12.66
N PHE A 306 -6.48 3.79 -12.68
CA PHE A 306 -5.53 3.89 -13.78
C PHE A 306 -4.18 4.46 -13.35
N SER A 307 -3.15 3.96 -14.02
CA SER A 307 -1.78 4.41 -13.92
C SER A 307 -1.08 4.28 -15.27
N HIS A 308 0.24 4.48 -15.30
CA HIS A 308 1.05 4.24 -16.49
C HIS A 308 0.93 2.77 -16.91
N ASN A 309 0.41 2.53 -18.12
CA ASN A 309 0.25 1.21 -18.76
C ASN A 309 -0.57 0.17 -17.99
N THR A 310 -1.35 0.61 -17.01
CA THR A 310 -2.06 -0.26 -16.07
C THR A 310 -3.42 0.34 -15.74
N SER A 311 -4.46 -0.48 -15.77
CA SER A 311 -5.83 -0.05 -15.43
C SER A 311 -6.60 -1.16 -14.74
N GLY A 312 -7.67 -0.79 -14.06
CA GLY A 312 -8.46 -1.70 -13.24
C GLY A 312 -9.80 -1.11 -12.85
N TYR A 313 -10.60 -1.95 -12.22
CA TYR A 313 -11.90 -1.57 -11.68
C TYR A 313 -12.02 -2.01 -10.22
N SER A 314 -12.85 -1.29 -9.48
CA SER A 314 -13.13 -1.59 -8.09
C SER A 314 -14.61 -1.36 -7.79
N LEU A 315 -15.17 -2.21 -6.92
CA LEU A 315 -16.50 -2.05 -6.36
C LEU A 315 -16.41 -1.95 -4.84
N GLY A 316 -16.98 -0.86 -4.32
CA GLY A 316 -16.97 -0.52 -2.91
C GLY A 316 -18.33 -0.49 -2.27
N LEU A 317 -18.40 -1.06 -1.08
CA LEU A 317 -19.54 -0.98 -0.18
C LEU A 317 -19.09 -0.25 1.09
N ALA A 318 -19.77 0.84 1.44
CA ALA A 318 -19.52 1.54 2.69
C ALA A 318 -20.81 1.71 3.49
N MET A 319 -20.70 1.62 4.81
CA MET A 319 -21.82 1.70 5.73
C MET A 319 -21.53 2.74 6.83
N SER A 320 -22.58 3.41 7.29
CA SER A 320 -22.54 4.27 8.47
C SER A 320 -23.51 3.72 9.51
N PHE A 321 -23.15 3.89 10.78
CA PHE A 321 -23.87 3.40 11.94
C PHE A 321 -24.43 4.60 12.70
#